data_AF-G5QZ22-F1
#
_entry.id   AF-G5QZ22-F1
#
_cell.length_a   1.000
_cell.length_b   1.000
_cell.length_c   1.000
_cell.angle_alpha   90.00
_cell.angle_beta   90.00
_cell.angle_gamma   90.00
#
_symmetry.space_group_name_H-M   'P 1'
#
loop_
_entity.id
_entity.type
_entity.pdbx_description
1 polymer ?
#
loop_
_entity_poly.entity_id
_entity_poly.type
_entity_poly.pdbx_seq_one_letter_code
_entity_poly.pdbx_strand_id
1 'polypeptide(L)'
;LGADVPVFVRGHAAFAEGVGEILTPVNPPEKWYLVAHPGVSIPTPVIFKDPQLPRNTPKRSIDTLLKCEFSNDCEVIARKRKRFREVDAAL
;
A
#
# COMPACT_ATOMS: atom_id res chain seq x y z
N LEU A 1 10.10 -12.29 -10.59
CA LEU A 1 10.26 -10.90 -11.06
C LEU A 1 9.74 -9.85 -10.08
N GLY A 2 9.15 -10.19 -8.92
CA GLY A 2 8.67 -9.18 -7.95
C GLY A 2 7.26 -8.68 -8.28
N ALA A 3 6.46 -8.37 -7.26
CA ALA A 3 5.03 -8.07 -7.42
C ALA A 3 4.78 -6.78 -8.22
N ASP A 4 5.67 -5.79 -8.12
CA ASP A 4 5.47 -4.46 -8.70
C ASP A 4 6.06 -4.31 -10.11
N VAL A 5 6.84 -5.27 -10.61
CA VAL A 5 7.45 -5.18 -11.94
C VAL A 5 6.43 -4.98 -13.09
N PRO A 6 5.25 -5.63 -13.08
CA PRO A 6 4.27 -5.44 -14.15
C PRO A 6 3.81 -3.99 -14.36
N VAL A 7 3.68 -3.18 -13.30
CA VAL A 7 3.23 -1.78 -13.44
C VAL A 7 4.34 -0.90 -14.05
N PHE A 8 5.59 -1.14 -13.68
CA PHE A 8 6.74 -0.43 -14.26
C PHE A 8 6.91 -0.75 -15.75
N VAL A 9 6.78 -2.02 -16.13
CA VAL A 9 6.89 -2.45 -17.54
C VAL A 9 5.78 -1.83 -18.40
N ARG A 10 4.58 -1.65 -17.85
CA ARG A 10 3.44 -1.06 -18.57
C ARG A 10 3.50 0.48 -18.66
N GLY A 11 4.25 1.16 -17.80
CA GLY A 11 4.55 2.59 -17.93
C GLY A 11 3.36 3.54 -17.66
N HIS A 12 2.28 3.06 -17.03
CA HIS A 12 1.11 3.87 -16.69
C HIS A 12 0.70 3.64 -15.23
N ALA A 13 0.19 4.68 -14.58
CA ALA A 13 -0.50 4.53 -13.31
C ALA A 13 -1.66 3.52 -13.47
N ALA A 14 -1.78 2.59 -12.54
CA ALA A 14 -2.70 1.47 -12.66
C ALA A 14 -3.28 1.07 -11.30
N PHE A 15 -4.54 0.64 -11.30
CA PHE A 15 -5.15 -0.11 -10.22
C PHE A 15 -4.78 -1.59 -10.36
N ALA A 16 -4.19 -2.14 -9.31
CA ALA A 16 -3.75 -3.52 -9.26
C ALA A 16 -4.69 -4.38 -8.40
N GLU A 17 -5.06 -5.55 -8.90
CA GLU A 17 -5.82 -6.57 -8.16
C GLU A 17 -5.26 -7.98 -8.39
N GLY A 18 -5.93 -9.00 -7.83
CA GLY A 18 -5.38 -10.35 -7.74
C GLY A 18 -4.28 -10.40 -6.67
N VAL A 19 -3.11 -10.93 -7.03
CA VAL A 19 -1.86 -10.83 -6.27
C VAL A 19 -0.93 -9.72 -6.80
N GLY A 20 -1.45 -8.82 -7.66
CA GLY A 20 -0.72 -7.71 -8.28
C GLY A 20 -0.52 -7.87 -9.80
N GLU A 21 -1.06 -8.93 -10.40
CA GLU A 21 -0.90 -9.27 -11.81
C GLU A 21 -1.98 -8.66 -12.72
N ILE A 22 -3.16 -8.37 -12.19
CA ILE A 22 -4.28 -7.79 -12.93
C ILE A 22 -4.18 -6.27 -12.80
N LEU A 23 -3.88 -5.60 -13.92
CA LEU A 23 -3.63 -4.15 -13.96
C LEU A 23 -4.64 -3.44 -14.86
N THR A 24 -5.34 -2.46 -14.30
CA THR A 24 -6.27 -1.56 -15.01
C THR A 24 -5.71 -0.14 -14.99
N PRO A 25 -5.35 0.47 -16.13
CA PRO A 25 -4.84 1.85 -16.17
C PRO A 25 -5.80 2.87 -15.57
N VAL A 26 -5.28 3.86 -14.84
CA VAL A 26 -6.04 4.95 -14.22
C VAL A 26 -5.26 6.26 -14.23
N ASN A 27 -5.96 7.39 -14.07
CA ASN A 27 -5.38 8.73 -13.98
C ASN A 27 -5.72 9.37 -12.63
N PRO A 28 -5.05 8.98 -11.52
CA PRO A 28 -5.25 9.63 -10.23
C PRO A 28 -4.73 11.07 -10.26
N PRO A 29 -5.17 11.95 -9.34
CA PRO A 29 -4.63 13.32 -9.24
C PRO A 29 -3.12 13.32 -9.00
N GLU A 30 -2.37 14.03 -9.83
CA GLU A 30 -0.92 14.20 -9.69
C GLU A 30 -0.60 15.26 -8.63
N LYS A 31 -0.28 14.79 -7.42
CA LYS A 31 0.06 15.67 -6.28
C LYS A 31 1.57 15.77 -6.10
N TRP A 32 1.99 16.79 -5.37
CA TRP A 32 3.32 16.85 -4.77
C TRP A 32 3.33 16.03 -3.48
N TYR A 33 4.38 15.25 -3.26
CA TYR A 33 4.54 14.40 -2.09
C TYR A 33 5.86 14.71 -1.37
N LEU A 34 5.80 14.86 -0.06
CA LEU A 34 6.97 14.75 0.81
C LEU A 34 7.06 13.29 1.26
N VAL A 35 8.14 12.62 0.91
CA VAL A 35 8.37 11.21 1.26
C VAL A 35 9.41 11.14 2.37
N ALA A 36 9.00 10.68 3.55
CA ALA A 36 9.89 10.49 4.70
C ALA A 36 10.28 9.01 4.85
N HIS A 37 11.55 8.75 5.11
CA HIS A 37 12.02 7.43 5.53
C HIS A 37 12.37 7.48 7.02
N PRO A 38 11.70 6.70 7.89
CA PRO A 38 11.91 6.74 9.35
C PRO A 38 13.23 6.10 9.83
N GLY A 39 14.17 5.76 8.94
CA GLY A 39 15.44 5.13 9.30
C GLY A 39 15.36 3.68 9.78
N VAL A 40 14.23 2.99 9.63
CA VAL A 40 14.03 1.59 10.04
C VAL A 40 13.73 0.68 8.85
N SER A 41 14.31 -0.53 8.84
CA SER A 41 14.05 -1.54 7.83
C SER A 41 12.88 -2.43 8.25
N ILE A 42 11.86 -2.52 7.38
CA ILE A 42 10.66 -3.32 7.61
C ILE A 42 10.55 -4.36 6.50
N PRO A 43 10.97 -5.62 6.74
CA PRO A 43 10.82 -6.66 5.74
C PRO A 43 9.34 -6.94 5.46
N THR A 44 8.95 -6.95 4.19
CA THR A 44 7.58 -7.21 3.73
C THR A 44 6.91 -8.43 4.40
N PRO A 45 7.60 -9.59 4.57
CA PRO A 45 7.01 -10.73 5.26
C PRO A 45 6.63 -10.49 6.73
N VAL A 46 7.26 -9.53 7.42
CA VAL A 46 6.97 -9.21 8.85
C VAL A 46 5.58 -8.60 8.99
N ILE A 47 5.19 -7.72 8.07
CA ILE A 47 3.84 -7.14 8.03
C ILE A 47 2.82 -8.21 7.61
N PHE A 48 3.08 -8.91 6.51
CA PHE A 48 2.14 -9.91 5.98
C PHE A 48 1.90 -11.13 6.88
N LYS A 49 2.84 -11.44 7.79
CA LYS A 49 2.68 -12.49 8.80
C LYS A 49 2.07 -12.00 10.12
N ASP A 50 1.77 -10.70 10.29
CA ASP A 50 1.13 -10.21 11.52
C ASP A 50 -0.30 -10.76 11.64
N PRO A 51 -0.66 -11.42 12.75
CA PRO A 51 -2.01 -11.99 12.92
C PRO A 51 -3.11 -10.93 12.96
N GLN A 52 -2.80 -9.67 13.27
CA GLN A 52 -3.77 -8.58 13.34
C GLN A 52 -3.87 -7.77 12.05
N LEU A 53 -3.09 -8.10 11.01
CA LEU A 53 -3.22 -7.45 9.70
C LEU A 53 -4.67 -7.65 9.18
N PRO A 54 -5.38 -6.57 8.81
CA PRO A 54 -6.67 -6.68 8.14
C PRO A 54 -6.55 -7.52 6.87
N ARG A 55 -7.40 -8.54 6.74
CA ARG A 55 -7.42 -9.48 5.59
C ARG A 55 -8.82 -9.68 5.02
N ASN A 56 -9.77 -8.88 5.46
CA ASN A 56 -11.19 -8.99 5.18
C ASN A 56 -11.77 -7.67 4.63
N THR A 57 -10.93 -6.76 4.13
CA THR A 57 -11.37 -5.55 3.45
C THR A 57 -12.21 -5.92 2.23
N PRO A 58 -13.45 -5.43 2.10
CA PRO A 58 -14.33 -5.83 1.00
C PRO A 58 -13.75 -5.46 -0.37
N LYS A 59 -13.77 -6.42 -1.31
CA LYS A 59 -13.49 -6.14 -2.72
C LYS A 59 -14.57 -5.17 -3.25
N ARG A 60 -14.13 -4.07 -3.86
CA ARG A 60 -14.97 -2.98 -4.35
C ARG A 60 -14.55 -2.62 -5.77
N SER A 61 -15.43 -1.96 -6.52
CA SER A 61 -15.08 -1.46 -7.86
C SER A 61 -14.11 -0.29 -7.76
N ILE A 62 -13.36 -0.09 -8.83
CA ILE A 62 -12.42 1.04 -8.96
C ILE A 62 -13.12 2.39 -8.80
N ASP A 63 -14.34 2.54 -9.35
CA ASP A 63 -15.14 3.76 -9.23
C ASP A 63 -15.54 4.07 -7.79
N THR A 64 -15.83 3.04 -6.99
CA THR A 64 -16.09 3.20 -5.57
C THR A 64 -14.81 3.60 -4.85
N LEU A 65 -13.70 2.90 -5.10
CA LEU A 65 -12.43 3.13 -4.42
C LEU A 65 -11.90 4.54 -4.65
N LEU A 66 -11.94 5.05 -5.88
CA LEU A 66 -11.48 6.41 -6.23
C LEU A 66 -12.28 7.54 -5.56
N LYS A 67 -13.49 7.24 -5.06
CA LYS A 67 -14.37 8.20 -4.36
C LYS A 67 -14.33 8.04 -2.83
N CYS A 68 -13.74 6.96 -2.32
CA CYS A 68 -13.55 6.76 -0.90
C CYS A 68 -12.31 7.50 -0.39
N GLU A 69 -12.24 7.69 0.92
CA GLU A 69 -10.99 8.08 1.58
C GLU A 69 -9.93 7.00 1.34
N PHE A 70 -8.72 7.42 0.96
CA PHE A 70 -7.61 6.51 0.70
C PHE A 70 -6.91 6.19 2.01
N SER A 71 -6.72 4.90 2.27
CA SER A 71 -6.01 4.38 3.44
C SER A 71 -5.17 3.16 3.05
N ASN A 72 -4.25 2.77 3.93
CA ASN A 72 -3.41 1.59 3.74
C ASN A 72 -3.62 0.62 4.91
N ASP A 73 -4.18 -0.56 4.64
CA ASP A 73 -4.44 -1.59 5.66
C ASP A 73 -3.18 -2.04 6.42
N CYS A 74 -1.99 -1.87 5.84
CA CYS A 74 -0.72 -2.19 6.50
C CYS A 74 -0.29 -1.12 7.53
N GLU A 75 -0.82 0.10 7.46
CA GLU A 75 -0.39 1.23 8.27
C GLU A 75 -0.56 0.95 9.77
N VAL A 76 -1.70 0.38 10.16
CA VAL A 76 -2.00 0.05 11.57
C VAL A 76 -0.97 -0.92 12.17
N ILE A 77 -0.44 -1.84 11.36
CA ILE A 77 0.58 -2.80 11.79
C ILE A 77 1.96 -2.15 11.82
N ALA A 78 2.29 -1.33 10.81
CA ALA A 78 3.56 -0.63 10.73
C ALA A 78 3.74 0.38 11.87
N ARG A 79 2.68 1.12 12.24
CA ARG A 79 2.69 2.10 13.33
C ARG A 79 2.61 1.49 14.73
N LYS A 80 2.34 0.19 14.84
CA LYS A 80 2.13 -0.44 16.14
C LYS A 80 3.37 -0.28 17.02
N ARG A 81 3.25 0.43 18.15
CA ARG A 81 4.34 0.83 19.07
C ARG A 81 5.26 -0.29 19.58
N LYS A 82 4.87 -1.56 19.40
CA LYS A 82 5.69 -2.73 19.74
C LYS A 82 6.58 -3.21 18.58
N ARG A 83 6.49 -2.64 17.37
CA ARG A 83 7.23 -3.08 16.18
C ARG A 83 8.15 -2.00 15.61
N PHE A 84 7.62 -0.83 15.22
CA PHE A 84 8.40 0.24 14.57
C PHE A 84 7.90 1.63 15.04
N ARG A 85 8.48 2.15 16.13
CA ARG A 85 8.02 3.43 16.73
C ARG A 85 8.39 4.64 15.87
N GLU A 86 9.46 4.50 15.11
CA GLU A 86 9.98 5.50 14.20
C GLU A 86 8.98 5.84 13.10
N VAL A 87 8.18 4.85 12.67
CA VAL A 87 7.10 5.06 11.69
C VAL A 87 5.97 5.91 12.30
N ASP A 88 5.57 5.63 13.54
CA ASP A 88 4.52 6.39 14.25
C ASP A 88 4.97 7.82 14.59
N ALA A 89 6.28 8.05 14.75
CA ALA A 89 6.84 9.37 15.04
C ALA A 89 7.05 10.25 13.79
N ALA A 90 7.08 9.65 12.59
CA ALA A 90 7.34 10.35 11.33
C ALA A 90 6.06 10.83 10.61
N LEU A 91 4.88 10.48 11.13
CA LEU A 91 3.55 10.83 10.62
C LEU A 91 2.86 11.81 11.56
#